data_AF-A0A1H0C972-F1
#
_entry.id   AF-A0A1H0C972-F1
#
_cell.length_a   1.000
_cell.length_b   1.000
_cell.length_c   1.000
_cell.angle_alpha   90.00
_cell.angle_beta   90.00
_cell.angle_gamma   90.00
#
_symmetry.space_group_name_H-M   'P 1'
#
loop_
_entity.id
_entity.type
_entity.pdbx_description
1 polymer ?
#
loop_
_entity_poly.entity_id
_entity_poly.type
_entity_poly.pdbx_seq_one_letter_code
_entity_poly.pdbx_strand_id
1 'polypeptide(L)' 'MRAQGLRPVQIWVPDVRSPDFAAEAHRQSALVADADRASGDMDFVEGVSADWDE' A
#
# COMPACT_ATOMS: atom_id res chain seq x y z
N MET A 1 18.77 -5.51 17.77
CA MET A 1 18.01 -6.54 17.02
C MET A 1 17.77 -7.81 17.84
N ARG A 2 18.73 -8.73 18.00
CA ARG A 2 18.49 -9.96 18.80
C ARG A 2 18.20 -9.68 20.28
N ALA A 3 18.95 -8.76 20.88
CA ALA A 3 18.73 -8.32 22.26
C ALA A 3 17.43 -7.51 22.46
N GLN A 4 16.77 -7.09 21.37
CA GLN A 4 15.46 -6.43 21.39
C GLN A 4 14.32 -7.43 21.13
N GLY A 5 14.60 -8.75 21.16
CA GLY A 5 13.60 -9.81 20.93
C GLY A 5 13.26 -10.10 19.47
N LEU A 6 13.89 -9.42 18.50
CA LEU A 6 13.61 -9.61 17.08
C LEU A 6 14.39 -10.80 16.50
N ARG A 7 13.70 -11.63 15.71
CA ARG A 7 14.29 -12.75 14.96
C ARG A 7 14.36 -12.44 13.46
N PRO A 8 15.50 -12.67 12.80
CA PRO A 8 15.59 -12.52 11.35
C PRO A 8 14.76 -13.61 10.64
N VAL A 9 14.03 -13.21 9.62
CA VAL A 9 13.36 -14.11 8.67
C VAL A 9 13.95 -13.88 7.27
N GLN A 10 14.14 -14.96 6.53
CA GLN A 10 14.50 -14.91 5.12
C GLN A 10 13.27 -15.28 4.32
N ILE A 11 12.84 -14.37 3.45
CA ILE A 11 11.75 -14.58 2.51
C ILE A 11 12.25 -14.25 1.12
N TRP A 12 11.74 -14.97 0.13
CA TRP A 12 11.97 -14.64 -1.27
C TRP A 12 10.97 -13.56 -1.67
N VAL A 13 11.49 -12.48 -2.24
CA VAL A 13 10.70 -11.38 -2.80
C VAL A 13 10.85 -11.38 -4.32
N PRO A 14 9.83 -10.92 -5.08
CA PRO A 14 9.96 -10.71 -6.50
C PRO A 14 11.10 -9.75 -6.85
N ASP A 15 11.73 -9.94 -8.00
CA ASP A 15 12.70 -8.97 -8.53
C ASP A 15 11.97 -7.69 -8.97
N VAL A 16 12.11 -6.63 -8.18
CA VAL A 16 11.48 -5.33 -8.42
C VAL A 16 11.99 -4.60 -9.66
N ARG A 17 13.06 -5.09 -10.29
CA ARG A 17 13.60 -4.55 -11.55
C ARG A 17 13.00 -5.23 -12.79
N SER A 18 12.28 -6.35 -12.60
CA SER A 18 11.62 -7.03 -13.70
C SER A 18 10.44 -6.19 -14.24
N PRO A 19 10.26 -6.11 -15.56
CA PRO A 19 9.07 -5.47 -16.14
C PRO A 19 7.76 -6.15 -15.67
N ASP A 20 7.78 -7.45 -15.39
CA ASP A 20 6.60 -8.18 -14.89
C ASP A 20 6.18 -7.71 -13.50
N PHE A 21 7.16 -7.36 -12.64
CA PHE A 21 6.86 -6.79 -11.33
C PHE A 21 6.17 -5.44 -11.46
N ALA A 22 6.64 -4.58 -12.38
CA ALA A 22 6.02 -3.28 -12.62
C ALA A 22 4.58 -3.43 -13.15
N ALA A 23 4.34 -4.37 -14.06
CA ALA A 23 3.01 -4.67 -14.59
C ALA A 23 2.05 -5.17 -13.48
N GLU A 24 2.51 -6.11 -12.65
CA GLU A 24 1.72 -6.66 -11.55
C GLU A 24 1.46 -5.62 -10.46
N ALA A 25 2.47 -4.84 -10.08
CA ALA A 25 2.33 -3.76 -9.10
C ALA A 25 1.27 -2.75 -9.56
N HIS A 26 1.32 -2.33 -10.83
CA HIS A 26 0.32 -1.44 -11.39
C HIS A 26 -1.09 -2.05 -11.35
N ARG A 27 -1.24 -3.31 -11.76
CA ARG A 27 -2.54 -4.01 -11.73
C ARG A 27 -3.09 -4.10 -10.31
N GLN A 28 -2.28 -4.49 -9.33
CA GLN A 28 -2.70 -4.64 -7.94
C GLN A 28 -3.03 -3.29 -7.30
N SER A 29 -2.23 -2.25 -7.55
CA SER A 29 -2.54 -0.89 -7.08
C SER A 29 -3.89 -0.39 -7.61
N ALA A 30 -4.21 -0.66 -8.88
CA ALA A 30 -5.50 -0.31 -9.46
C ALA A 30 -6.66 -1.06 -8.78
N LEU A 31 -6.50 -2.34 -8.48
CA LEU A 31 -7.52 -3.14 -7.78
C LEU A 31 -7.76 -2.63 -6.36
N VAL A 32 -6.69 -2.30 -5.61
CA VAL A 32 -6.81 -1.74 -4.27
C VAL A 32 -7.53 -0.39 -4.30
N ALA A 33 -7.16 0.49 -5.23
CA ALA A 33 -7.82 1.80 -5.38
C ALA A 33 -9.29 1.69 -5.81
N ASP A 34 -9.66 0.64 -6.54
CA ASP A 34 -11.07 0.36 -6.88
C ASP A 34 -11.85 -0.17 -5.68
N ALA A 35 -11.26 -1.09 -4.91
CA ALA A 35 -11.86 -1.62 -3.69
C ALA A 35 -12.05 -0.54 -2.61
N ASP A 36 -11.07 0.34 -2.45
CA ASP A 36 -11.10 1.45 -1.47
C ASP A 36 -12.22 2.45 -1.80
N ARG A 37 -12.41 2.77 -3.09
CA ARG A 37 -13.56 3.61 -3.52
C ARG A 37 -14.92 2.96 -3.23
N ALA A 38 -14.99 1.64 -3.09
CA ALA A 38 -16.23 0.94 -2.82
C ALA A 38 -16.58 0.88 -1.32
N SER A 39 -15.61 1.09 -0.41
CA SER A 39 -15.86 1.00 1.05
C SER A 39 -16.45 2.28 1.66
N GLY A 40 -16.39 3.41 0.95
CA GLY A 40 -16.86 4.71 1.44
C GLY A 40 -15.92 5.35 2.48
N ASP A 41 -14.78 4.74 2.76
CA ASP A 41 -13.79 5.26 3.72
C ASP A 41 -13.20 6.59 3.23
N MET A 42 -13.00 6.71 1.91
CA MET A 42 -12.54 7.95 1.29
C MET A 42 -13.55 9.09 1.43
N ASP A 43 -14.86 8.81 1.30
CA ASP A 43 -15.92 9.83 1.50
C ASP A 43 -15.94 10.33 2.96
N PHE A 44 -15.71 9.42 3.92
CA PHE A 44 -15.58 9.79 5.32
C PHE A 44 -14.34 10.66 5.56
N VAL A 45 -13.17 10.23 5.06
CA VAL A 45 -11.92 10.97 5.19
C VAL A 45 -12.06 12.37 4.59
N GLU A 46 -12.65 12.49 3.40
CA GLU A 46 -12.91 13.78 2.75
C GLU A 46 -13.86 14.65 3.59
N GLY A 47 -14.95 14.08 4.13
CA GLY A 47 -15.91 14.80 4.96
C GLY A 47 -15.38 15.29 6.32
N VAL A 48 -14.30 14.71 6.84
CA VAL A 48 -13.64 15.14 8.09
C VAL A 48 -12.34 15.89 7.87
N SER A 49 -11.83 15.92 6.63
CA SER A 49 -10.62 16.65 6.28
C SER A 49 -10.91 18.15 6.29
N ALA A 50 -10.13 18.91 7.05
CA ALA A 50 -10.10 20.35 6.91
C ALA A 50 -9.15 20.71 5.75
N ASP A 51 -9.55 21.67 4.92
CA ASP A 51 -8.60 22.30 4.00
C ASP A 51 -7.47 22.88 4.84
N TRP A 52 -6.25 22.46 4.55
CA TRP A 52 -5.06 23.08 5.10
C TRP A 52 -4.85 24.40 4.34
N ASP A 53 -5.58 25.44 4.73
CA ASP A 53 -5.22 26.80 4.36
C ASP A 53 -3.80 27.10 4.89
N GLU A 54 -2.99 27.79 4.08
CA GLU A 54 -1.57 28.16 4.34
C GLU A 54 -1.35 28.86 5.69
#